data_AF-A0A1V5LCL1-F1
#
_entry.id   AF-A0A1V5LCL1-F1
#
_cell.length_a   1.000
_cell.length_b   1.000
_cell.length_c   1.000
_cell.angle_alpha   90.00
_cell.angle_beta   90.00
_cell.angle_gamma   90.00
#
_symmetry.space_group_name_H-M   'P 1'
#
loop_
_entity.id
_entity.type
_entity.pdbx_description
1 polymer ?
#
loop_
_entity_poly.entity_id
_entity_poly.type
_entity_poly.pdbx_seq_one_letter_code
_entity_poly.pdbx_strand_id
1 'polypeptide(L)'
;MGAVGLMQLMPETAEWIAGRDDWKGPPQPDLRAVGDNLALGSYYLRFLRDMFDDDLVASLAAYNAGHGTVGRWLEDLRREGSGAGTLEPESIPYSDTRDFVRRVLEYRDLYARIYPDL
;
A
#
# COMPACT_ATOMS: atom_id res chain seq x y z
N MET A 1 -2.55 1.54 19.05
CA MET A 1 -3.59 2.25 18.28
C MET A 1 -3.91 1.41 17.04
N GLY A 2 -5.06 1.61 16.39
CA GLY A 2 -5.49 0.81 15.25
C GLY A 2 -5.71 1.67 14.01
N ALA A 3 -5.90 1.01 12.86
CA ALA A 3 -6.23 1.64 11.59
C ALA A 3 -7.56 2.42 11.66
N VAL A 4 -7.67 3.53 10.91
CA VAL A 4 -8.82 4.45 10.94
C VAL A 4 -9.30 4.80 9.53
N GLY A 5 -10.63 4.92 9.39
CA GLY A 5 -11.29 5.42 8.18
C GLY A 5 -11.39 4.40 7.04
N LEU A 6 -11.83 4.86 5.87
CA LEU A 6 -12.12 4.01 4.71
C LEU A 6 -10.89 3.25 4.21
N MET A 7 -9.75 3.93 4.13
CA MET A 7 -8.47 3.38 3.66
C MET A 7 -7.64 2.77 4.79
N GLN A 8 -8.22 2.61 5.99
CA GLN A 8 -7.63 1.91 7.13
C GLN A 8 -6.18 2.35 7.42
N LEU A 9 -5.97 3.66 7.54
CA LEU A 9 -4.64 4.22 7.78
C LEU A 9 -4.27 4.19 9.26
N MET A 10 -3.01 3.89 9.54
CA MET A 10 -2.44 4.05 10.88
C MET A 10 -2.31 5.55 11.20
N PRO A 11 -2.66 6.00 12.42
CA PRO A 11 -2.46 7.38 12.84
C PRO A 11 -1.02 7.87 12.63
N GLU A 12 -0.04 7.02 12.90
CA GLU A 12 1.38 7.32 12.74
C GLU A 12 1.75 7.54 11.25
N THR A 13 1.15 6.77 10.34
CA THR A 13 1.32 6.97 8.89
C THR A 13 0.72 8.29 8.44
N ALA A 14 -0.46 8.66 8.94
CA ALA A 14 -1.11 9.92 8.60
C ALA A 14 -0.31 11.14 9.09
N GLU A 15 0.21 11.08 10.32
CA GLU A 15 1.07 12.12 10.88
C GLU A 15 2.37 12.27 10.07
N TRP A 16 2.99 11.15 9.70
CA TRP A 16 4.18 11.16 8.85
C TRP A 16 3.91 11.82 7.48
N ILE A 17 2.79 11.49 6.81
CA ILE A 17 2.41 12.12 5.54
C ILE A 17 2.17 13.62 5.70
N ALA A 18 1.44 14.03 6.75
CA ALA A 18 1.12 15.42 7.01
C ALA A 18 2.38 16.29 7.25
N GLY A 19 3.47 15.68 7.72
CA GLY A 19 4.77 16.33 7.91
C GLY A 19 5.66 16.39 6.66
N ARG A 20 5.23 15.86 5.50
CA ARG A 20 6.03 15.88 4.28
C ARG A 20 5.91 17.19 3.51
N ASP A 21 7.03 17.69 3.01
CA ASP A 21 7.08 18.94 2.21
C ASP A 21 6.26 18.89 0.91
N ASP A 22 6.12 17.69 0.35
CA ASP A 22 5.39 17.45 -0.90
C ASP A 22 3.89 17.15 -0.67
N TRP A 23 3.43 17.01 0.58
CA TRP A 23 2.02 16.89 0.90
C TRP A 23 1.26 18.19 0.60
N LYS A 24 0.12 18.07 -0.07
CA LYS A 24 -0.71 19.21 -0.52
C LYS A 24 -2.10 19.26 0.12
N GLY A 25 -2.39 18.32 1.02
CA GLY A 25 -3.64 18.32 1.78
C GLY A 25 -3.54 19.17 3.06
N PRO A 26 -4.53 19.06 3.96
CA PRO A 26 -4.54 19.83 5.20
C PRO A 26 -3.35 19.46 6.10
N PRO A 27 -2.82 20.42 6.90
CA PRO A 27 -1.71 20.19 7.82
C PRO A 27 -2.09 19.31 9.01
N GLN A 28 -3.38 19.20 9.32
CA GLN A 28 -3.94 18.36 10.36
C GLN A 28 -5.12 17.58 9.79
N PRO A 29 -4.87 16.51 9.02
CA PRO A 29 -5.94 15.73 8.40
C PRO A 29 -6.75 14.95 9.44
N ASP A 30 -8.08 14.91 9.28
CA ASP A 30 -8.96 14.07 10.09
C ASP A 30 -9.16 12.70 9.41
N LEU A 31 -8.61 11.64 10.00
CA LEU A 31 -8.76 10.28 9.46
C LEU A 31 -10.20 9.77 9.41
N ARG A 32 -11.14 10.40 10.12
CA ARG A 32 -12.57 10.08 10.04
C ARG A 32 -13.28 10.82 8.91
N ALA A 33 -12.71 11.93 8.44
CA ALA A 33 -13.22 12.64 7.28
C ALA A 33 -12.88 11.86 6.01
N VAL A 34 -13.91 11.55 5.22
CA VAL A 34 -13.77 10.73 3.99
C VAL A 34 -12.76 11.34 3.02
N GLY A 35 -12.81 12.66 2.79
CA GLY A 35 -11.92 13.36 1.88
C GLY A 35 -10.45 13.25 2.30
N ASP A 36 -10.15 13.54 3.56
CA ASP A 36 -8.79 13.50 4.11
C ASP A 36 -8.24 12.07 4.11
N ASN A 37 -9.05 11.09 4.51
CA ASN A 37 -8.65 9.70 4.54
C ASN A 37 -8.34 9.14 3.14
N LEU A 38 -9.15 9.51 2.14
CA LEU A 38 -8.91 9.15 0.74
C LEU A 38 -7.66 9.84 0.18
N ALA A 39 -7.46 11.12 0.47
CA ALA A 39 -6.30 11.87 0.02
C ALA A 39 -4.99 11.29 0.61
N LEU A 40 -4.97 11.02 1.92
CA LEU A 40 -3.83 10.40 2.59
C LEU A 40 -3.55 9.00 2.07
N GLY A 41 -4.58 8.16 1.93
CA GLY A 41 -4.38 6.78 1.52
C GLY A 41 -3.95 6.67 0.06
N SER A 42 -4.45 7.56 -0.81
CA SER A 42 -3.99 7.68 -2.20
C SER A 42 -2.55 8.16 -2.27
N TYR A 43 -2.18 9.16 -1.45
CA TYR A 43 -0.79 9.60 -1.33
C TYR A 43 0.12 8.45 -0.87
N TYR A 44 -0.29 7.71 0.16
CA TYR A 44 0.50 6.61 0.68
C TYR A 44 0.67 5.48 -0.34
N LEU A 45 -0.40 5.12 -1.06
CA LEU A 45 -0.34 4.13 -2.13
C LEU A 45 0.61 4.59 -3.24
N ARG A 46 0.57 5.86 -3.64
CA ARG A 46 1.51 6.43 -4.63
C ARG A 46 2.95 6.36 -4.14
N PHE A 47 3.21 6.77 -2.91
CA PHE A 47 4.53 6.70 -2.28
C PHE A 47 5.09 5.27 -2.29
N LEU A 48 4.25 4.28 -1.97
CA LEU A 48 4.66 2.87 -1.99
C LEU A 48 4.94 2.38 -3.41
N ARG A 49 4.12 2.77 -4.40
CA ARG A 49 4.38 2.46 -5.81
C ARG A 49 5.72 3.01 -6.28
N ASP A 50 6.02 4.26 -5.95
CA ASP A 50 7.31 4.87 -6.29
C ASP A 50 8.48 4.17 -5.56
N MET A 51 8.29 3.78 -4.30
CA MET A 51 9.31 3.08 -3.50
C MET A 51 9.66 1.69 -4.05
N PHE A 52 8.70 0.99 -4.62
CA PHE A 52 8.86 -0.38 -5.12
C PHE A 52 8.91 -0.45 -6.65
N ASP A 53 9.37 0.61 -7.32
CA ASP A 53 9.55 0.66 -8.78
C ASP A 53 8.30 0.19 -9.55
N ASP A 54 7.12 0.63 -9.10
CA ASP A 54 5.80 0.29 -9.65
C ASP A 54 5.39 -1.19 -9.54
N ASP A 55 6.10 -2.01 -8.77
CA ASP A 55 5.66 -3.36 -8.38
C ASP A 55 4.38 -3.27 -7.55
N LEU A 56 3.26 -3.61 -8.19
CA LEU A 56 1.94 -3.53 -7.59
C LEU A 56 1.79 -4.49 -6.40
N VAL A 57 2.36 -5.70 -6.48
CA VAL A 57 2.21 -6.71 -5.43
C VAL A 57 3.00 -6.28 -4.20
N ALA A 58 4.25 -5.84 -4.37
CA ALA A 58 5.06 -5.30 -3.28
C ALA A 58 4.40 -4.07 -2.65
N SER A 59 3.85 -3.16 -3.46
CA SER A 59 3.17 -1.96 -2.99
C SER A 59 1.94 -2.29 -2.14
N LEU A 60 1.08 -3.21 -2.59
CA LEU A 60 -0.11 -3.63 -1.85
C LEU A 60 0.26 -4.39 -0.58
N ALA A 61 1.27 -5.26 -0.65
CA ALA A 61 1.78 -5.95 0.53
C ALA A 61 2.33 -4.95 1.56
N ALA A 62 3.03 -3.90 1.10
CA ALA A 62 3.61 -2.88 1.96
C ALA A 62 2.55 -1.96 2.58
N TYR A 63 1.44 -1.73 1.87
CA TYR A 63 0.29 -1.01 2.41
C TYR A 63 -0.28 -1.74 3.65
N ASN A 64 -0.32 -3.07 3.61
CA ASN A 64 -0.89 -3.90 4.68
C ASN A 64 0.13 -4.28 5.78
N ALA A 65 1.34 -4.69 5.41
CA ALA A 65 2.37 -5.23 6.33
C ALA A 65 3.49 -4.23 6.68
N GLY A 66 3.47 -3.05 6.06
CA GLY A 66 4.51 -2.03 6.19
C GLY A 66 5.66 -2.20 5.20
N HIS A 67 6.12 -1.07 4.64
CA HIS A 67 7.18 -1.05 3.63
C HIS A 67 8.52 -1.64 4.11
N GLY A 68 8.89 -1.43 5.38
CA GLY A 68 10.12 -2.01 5.94
C GLY A 68 10.09 -3.55 6.00
N THR A 69 8.91 -4.14 6.19
CA THR A 69 8.72 -5.59 6.18
C THR A 69 8.86 -6.16 4.77
N VAL A 70 8.19 -5.55 3.79
CA VAL A 70 8.26 -5.98 2.40
C VAL A 70 9.64 -5.77 1.79
N GLY A 71 10.31 -4.67 2.14
CA GLY A 71 11.70 -4.42 1.73
C GLY A 71 12.64 -5.55 2.15
N ARG A 72 12.48 -6.11 3.36
CA ARG A 72 13.25 -7.27 3.81
C ARG A 72 12.95 -8.52 3.00
N TRP A 73 11.68 -8.81 2.70
CA TRP A 73 11.32 -9.97 1.87
C TRP A 73 11.97 -9.90 0.49
N LEU A 74 11.94 -8.73 -0.15
CA LEU A 74 12.59 -8.52 -1.44
C LEU A 74 14.12 -8.65 -1.35
N GLU A 75 14.74 -8.19 -0.26
CA GLU A 75 16.17 -8.38 -0.03
C GLU A 75 16.52 -9.86 0.13
N ASP A 76 15.73 -10.61 0.89
CA ASP A 76 15.90 -12.06 1.09
C ASP A 76 15.81 -12.80 -0.26
N LEU A 77 14.79 -12.52 -1.08
CA LEU A 77 14.66 -13.09 -2.43
C LEU A 77 15.87 -12.77 -3.33
N ARG A 78 16.38 -11.53 -3.29
CA ARG A 78 17.59 -11.16 -4.05
C ARG A 78 18.80 -11.97 -3.62
N ARG A 79 18.96 -12.25 -2.32
CA ARG A 79 20.07 -13.08 -1.80
C ARG A 79 19.93 -14.55 -2.19
N GLU A 80 18.71 -15.05 -2.32
CA GLU A 80 18.43 -16.43 -2.74
C GLU A 80 18.59 -16.66 -4.25
N GLY A 81 18.86 -15.62 -5.03
CA GLY A 81 19.07 -15.73 -6.47
C GLY A 81 17.79 -15.92 -7.28
N SER A 82 16.62 -15.71 -6.68
CA SER A 82 15.30 -15.82 -7.34
C SER A 82 15.01 -14.69 -8.35
N GLY A 83 15.96 -13.75 -8.53
CA GLY A 83 16.19 -13.01 -9.77
C GLY A 83 15.17 -11.95 -10.18
N ALA A 84 13.93 -11.99 -9.68
CA ALA A 84 12.89 -11.12 -10.22
C ALA A 84 12.96 -9.68 -9.69
N GLY A 85 13.48 -9.45 -8.47
CA GLY A 85 13.43 -8.12 -7.84
C GLY A 85 12.00 -7.62 -7.57
N THR A 86 10.99 -8.40 -7.97
CA THR A 86 9.56 -8.21 -7.77
C THR A 86 9.01 -9.26 -6.81
N LEU A 87 7.88 -8.95 -6.19
CA LEU A 87 7.18 -9.84 -5.26
C LEU A 87 6.03 -10.55 -5.98
N GLU A 88 5.98 -11.86 -5.90
CA GLU A 88 4.78 -12.63 -6.31
C GLU A 88 3.85 -12.83 -5.10
N PRO A 89 2.52 -12.85 -5.27
CA PRO A 89 1.59 -13.05 -4.17
C PRO A 89 1.86 -14.33 -3.38
N GLU A 90 2.24 -15.41 -4.07
CA GLU A 90 2.53 -16.72 -3.49
C GLU A 90 3.78 -16.69 -2.59
N SER A 91 4.72 -15.79 -2.87
CA SER A 91 5.96 -15.61 -2.12
C SER A 91 5.78 -14.78 -0.84
N ILE A 92 4.60 -14.18 -0.62
CA ILE A 92 4.30 -13.41 0.59
C ILE A 92 4.25 -14.35 1.81
N PRO A 93 5.14 -14.18 2.82
CA PRO A 93 5.20 -15.08 3.97
C PRO A 93 4.00 -14.96 4.91
N TYR A 94 3.41 -13.77 5.02
CA TYR A 94 2.29 -13.51 5.91
C TYR A 94 0.97 -13.87 5.20
N SER A 95 0.26 -14.88 5.71
CA SER A 95 -0.99 -15.35 5.11
C SER A 95 -2.03 -14.25 4.96
N ASP A 96 -2.21 -13.43 5.99
CA ASP A 96 -3.21 -12.37 6.00
C ASP A 96 -2.89 -11.29 4.96
N THR A 97 -1.60 -10.95 4.80
CA THR A 97 -1.12 -10.01 3.77
C THR A 97 -1.29 -10.60 2.38
N ARG A 98 -1.00 -11.89 2.19
CA ARG A 98 -1.21 -12.58 0.93
C ARG A 98 -2.68 -12.57 0.52
N ASP A 99 -3.57 -12.88 1.45
CA ASP A 99 -5.02 -12.89 1.21
C ASP A 99 -5.56 -11.48 0.98
N PHE A 100 -5.02 -10.48 1.66
CA PHE A 100 -5.30 -9.07 1.40
C PHE A 100 -4.92 -8.70 -0.05
N VAL A 101 -3.69 -8.99 -0.47
CA VAL A 101 -3.19 -8.67 -1.83
C VAL A 101 -4.06 -9.33 -2.89
N ARG A 102 -4.34 -10.64 -2.76
CA ARG A 102 -5.19 -11.37 -3.71
C ARG A 102 -6.57 -10.74 -3.83
N ARG A 103 -7.20 -10.41 -2.70
CA ARG A 103 -8.52 -9.77 -2.66
C ARG A 103 -8.52 -8.39 -3.34
N VAL A 104 -7.49 -7.58 -3.11
CA VAL A 104 -7.37 -6.27 -3.76
C VAL A 104 -7.22 -6.41 -5.28
N LEU A 105 -6.39 -7.35 -5.75
CA LEU A 105 -6.23 -7.62 -7.18
C LEU A 105 -7.53 -8.11 -7.83
N GLU A 106 -8.23 -9.04 -7.19
CA GLU A 106 -9.54 -9.51 -7.65
C GLU A 106 -10.56 -8.37 -7.76
N TYR A 107 -10.68 -7.53 -6.73
CA TYR A 107 -11.58 -6.38 -6.78
C TYR A 107 -11.15 -5.37 -7.82
N ARG A 108 -9.86 -5.07 -7.97
CA ARG A 108 -9.36 -4.19 -9.04
C ARG A 108 -9.84 -4.66 -10.41
N ASP A 109 -9.67 -5.95 -10.71
CA ASP A 109 -10.05 -6.50 -12.01
C ASP A 109 -11.58 -6.51 -12.20
N LEU A 110 -12.34 -6.76 -11.12
CA LEU A 110 -13.80 -6.62 -11.13
C LEU A 110 -14.21 -5.17 -11.42
N TYR A 111 -13.65 -4.19 -10.70
CA TYR A 111 -13.95 -2.77 -10.88
C TYR A 111 -13.61 -2.30 -12.30
N ALA A 112 -12.45 -2.69 -12.85
CA ALA A 112 -12.07 -2.40 -14.24
C ALA A 112 -13.05 -3.00 -15.26
N ARG A 113 -13.66 -4.14 -14.95
CA ARG A 113 -14.65 -4.78 -15.83
C ARG A 113 -16.02 -4.11 -15.78
N ILE A 114 -16.49 -3.73 -14.59
CA ILE A 114 -17.83 -3.15 -14.41
C ILE A 114 -17.86 -1.62 -14.66
N TYR A 115 -16.69 -0.98 -14.65
CA TYR A 115 -16.50 0.43 -15.00
C TYR A 115 -15.39 0.59 -16.06
N PRO A 116 -15.60 0.12 -17.31
CA PRO A 116 -14.56 0.11 -18.35
C PRO A 116 -14.17 1.51 -18.87
N ASP A 117 -15.00 2.52 -18.61
CA ASP A 117 -14.82 3.90 -19.08
C ASP A 117 -14.19 4.83 -18.02
N LEU A 118 -13.81 4.28 -16.86
CA LEU A 118 -13.05 4.93 -15.79
C LEU A 118 -11.55 4.61 -15.92
#